data_AF-A0A7C3P7Q5-F1
#
_entry.id   AF-A0A7C3P7Q5-F1
#
_cell.length_a   1.000
_cell.length_b   1.000
_cell.length_c   1.000
_cell.angle_alpha   90.00
_cell.angle_beta   90.00
_cell.angle_gamma   90.00
#
_symmetry.space_group_name_H-M   'P 1'
#
loop_
_entity.id
_entity.type
_entity.pdbx_description
1 polymer ?
#
loop_
_entity_poly.entity_id
_entity_poly.type
_entity_poly.pdbx_seq_one_letter_code
_entity_poly.pdbx_strand_id
1 'polypeptide(L)'
;MPERPLPAGFTVRGAETADLPRIAAALEPHRAEAWPTHHATPLEEIISRAHAAGDRCFFGEINGTIAYVAWTRFTEASLPGRALHIPLRSGEAYGYALYVLPQFRAQGLATAAGLERLRWLRGLGIRRNYGWLNARNGPILKVQTRLGYRFVARLEQTTWRIRFRVPLLTVVTFNPADPLGEWCTPGRLACRRGVTIFRRGSFRG
;
A
#
# COMPACT_ATOMS: atom_id res chain seq x y z
N MET A 1 6.58 23.87 3.15
CA MET A 1 7.67 23.64 2.17
C MET A 1 7.08 23.85 0.80
N PRO A 2 7.71 24.63 -0.09
CA PRO A 2 7.19 24.84 -1.43
C PRO A 2 7.17 23.51 -2.20
N GLU A 3 6.03 23.20 -2.82
CA GLU A 3 5.90 22.04 -3.71
C GLU A 3 6.89 22.22 -4.85
N ARG A 4 7.80 21.24 -5.05
CA ARG A 4 8.57 21.19 -6.29
C ARG A 4 7.55 21.10 -7.44
N PRO A 5 7.66 21.92 -8.49
CA PRO A 5 6.80 21.79 -9.65
C PRO A 5 6.95 20.37 -10.19
N LEU A 6 5.82 19.74 -10.52
CA LEU A 6 5.83 18.41 -11.10
C LEU A 6 6.59 18.42 -12.42
N PRO A 7 7.24 17.30 -12.80
CA PRO A 7 7.83 17.18 -14.12
C PRO A 7 6.80 17.54 -15.18
N ALA A 8 7.20 18.39 -16.13
CA ALA A 8 6.34 18.73 -17.26
C ALA A 8 5.90 17.45 -17.98
N GLY A 9 4.61 17.37 -18.32
CA GLY A 9 4.03 16.18 -18.94
C GLY A 9 3.72 15.03 -17.98
N PHE A 10 3.83 15.22 -16.65
CA PHE A 10 3.36 14.21 -15.71
C PHE A 10 1.83 14.16 -15.68
N THR A 11 1.26 12.99 -16.00
CA THR A 11 -0.19 12.73 -15.91
C THR A 11 -0.45 11.53 -15.01
N VAL A 12 -1.63 11.47 -14.39
CA VAL A 12 -2.05 10.38 -13.51
C VAL A 12 -3.50 10.04 -13.77
N ARG A 13 -3.81 8.74 -13.90
CA ARG A 13 -5.19 8.27 -14.03
C ARG A 13 -5.36 6.84 -13.49
N GLY A 14 -6.61 6.43 -13.34
CA GLY A 14 -6.95 5.02 -13.12
C GLY A 14 -6.62 4.18 -14.34
N ALA A 15 -6.12 2.97 -14.10
CA ALA A 15 -5.85 1.99 -15.15
C ALA A 15 -7.16 1.33 -15.62
N GLU A 16 -7.29 1.23 -16.93
CA GLU A 16 -8.26 0.38 -17.60
C GLU A 16 -7.64 -0.98 -17.90
N THR A 17 -8.46 -1.96 -18.29
CA THR A 17 -7.98 -3.31 -18.62
C THR A 17 -6.91 -3.30 -19.72
N ALA A 18 -7.05 -2.41 -20.71
CA ALA A 18 -6.08 -2.26 -21.81
C ALA A 18 -4.71 -1.73 -21.35
N ASP A 19 -4.62 -1.05 -20.20
CA ASP A 19 -3.36 -0.52 -19.68
C ASP A 19 -2.51 -1.59 -18.97
N LEU A 20 -3.13 -2.68 -18.50
CA LEU A 20 -2.50 -3.64 -17.61
C LEU A 20 -1.24 -4.27 -18.22
N PRO A 21 -1.23 -4.79 -19.47
CA PRO A 21 -0.03 -5.40 -20.04
C PRO A 21 1.16 -4.43 -20.05
N ARG A 22 0.91 -3.15 -20.35
CA ARG A 22 1.93 -2.10 -20.37
C ARG A 22 2.45 -1.76 -18.98
N ILE A 23 1.57 -1.71 -17.99
CA ILE A 23 1.95 -1.53 -16.57
C ILE A 23 2.82 -2.69 -16.10
N ALA A 24 2.44 -3.93 -16.42
CA ALA A 24 3.25 -5.10 -16.10
C ALA A 24 4.62 -5.04 -16.76
N ALA A 25 4.69 -4.77 -18.07
CA ALA A 25 5.93 -4.68 -18.81
C ALA A 25 6.89 -3.62 -18.24
N ALA A 26 6.36 -2.47 -17.82
CA ALA A 26 7.17 -1.41 -17.19
C ALA A 26 7.71 -1.79 -15.80
N LEU A 27 6.96 -2.60 -15.04
CA LEU A 27 7.33 -3.00 -13.69
C LEU A 27 8.16 -4.29 -13.64
N GLU A 28 8.09 -5.13 -14.67
CA GLU A 28 8.72 -6.45 -14.73
C GLU A 28 10.25 -6.41 -14.45
N PRO A 29 11.04 -5.49 -15.04
CA PRO A 29 12.48 -5.37 -14.74
C PRO A 29 12.75 -5.00 -13.28
N HIS A 30 11.77 -4.42 -12.60
CA HIS A 30 11.84 -3.96 -11.21
C HIS A 30 10.99 -4.83 -10.27
N ARG A 31 10.54 -6.01 -10.71
CA ARG A 31 9.63 -6.89 -9.96
C ARG A 31 10.07 -7.11 -8.52
N ALA A 32 11.35 -7.39 -8.29
CA ALA A 32 11.86 -7.68 -6.95
C ALA A 32 11.65 -6.51 -5.96
N GLU A 33 11.64 -5.27 -6.46
CA GLU A 33 11.36 -4.08 -5.65
C GLU A 33 9.87 -3.71 -5.63
N ALA A 34 9.20 -3.79 -6.78
CA ALA A 34 7.82 -3.36 -6.95
C ALA A 34 6.82 -4.37 -6.33
N TRP A 35 7.13 -5.67 -6.43
CA TRP A 35 6.31 -6.77 -5.95
C TRP A 35 7.19 -7.92 -5.45
N PRO A 36 7.77 -7.80 -4.24
CA PRO A 36 8.71 -8.77 -3.69
C PRO A 36 8.07 -10.14 -3.34
N THR A 37 6.78 -10.32 -3.57
CA THR A 37 6.05 -11.56 -3.36
C THR A 37 5.61 -12.14 -4.71
N HIS A 38 5.58 -13.47 -4.86
CA HIS A 38 5.13 -14.18 -6.09
C HIS A 38 6.11 -14.14 -7.28
N HIS A 39 7.30 -14.72 -7.10
CA HIS A 39 8.32 -14.79 -8.17
C HIS A 39 7.99 -15.76 -9.32
N ALA A 40 7.05 -16.71 -9.11
CA ALA A 40 6.75 -17.75 -10.10
C ALA A 40 5.65 -17.37 -11.10
N THR A 41 4.88 -16.31 -10.83
CA THR A 41 3.72 -15.92 -11.66
C THR A 41 4.03 -14.63 -12.41
N PRO A 42 3.79 -14.54 -13.73
CA PRO A 42 3.97 -13.31 -14.50
C PRO A 42 3.22 -12.12 -13.88
N LEU A 43 3.83 -10.92 -13.92
CA LEU A 43 3.28 -9.76 -13.24
C LEU A 43 1.97 -9.32 -13.87
N GLU A 44 1.85 -9.46 -15.19
CA GLU A 44 0.62 -9.24 -15.95
C GLU A 44 -0.55 -10.08 -15.41
N GLU A 45 -0.32 -11.36 -15.13
CA GLU A 45 -1.33 -12.25 -14.56
C GLU A 45 -1.72 -11.81 -13.15
N ILE A 46 -0.74 -11.40 -12.32
CA ILE A 46 -0.97 -10.91 -10.96
C ILE A 46 -1.85 -9.65 -10.97
N ILE A 47 -1.48 -8.65 -11.79
CA ILE A 47 -2.22 -7.38 -11.85
C ILE A 47 -3.59 -7.55 -12.52
N SER A 48 -3.72 -8.44 -13.50
CA SER A 48 -4.99 -8.74 -14.16
C SER A 48 -5.97 -9.39 -13.19
N ARG A 49 -5.49 -10.34 -12.37
CA ARG A 49 -6.29 -10.94 -11.29
C ARG A 49 -6.71 -9.91 -10.25
N ALA A 50 -5.80 -9.03 -9.84
CA ALA A 50 -6.14 -7.96 -8.90
C ALA A 50 -7.22 -7.03 -9.48
N HIS A 51 -7.07 -6.61 -10.73
CA HIS A 51 -8.06 -5.78 -11.42
C HIS A 51 -9.42 -6.46 -11.54
N ALA A 52 -9.43 -7.74 -11.96
CA ALA A 52 -10.66 -8.54 -12.06
C ALA A 52 -11.33 -8.76 -10.70
N ALA A 53 -10.56 -8.82 -9.61
CA ALA A 53 -11.08 -8.87 -8.24
C ALA A 53 -11.63 -7.53 -7.72
N GLY A 54 -11.59 -6.47 -8.54
CA GLY A 54 -12.09 -5.14 -8.21
C GLY A 54 -11.05 -4.20 -7.60
N ASP A 55 -9.78 -4.61 -7.48
CA ASP A 55 -8.71 -3.71 -7.08
C ASP A 55 -8.49 -2.66 -8.19
N ARG A 56 -8.17 -1.44 -7.78
CA ARG A 56 -7.99 -0.31 -8.69
C ARG A 56 -6.55 0.16 -8.69
N CYS A 57 -5.94 0.11 -9.86
CA CYS A 57 -4.61 0.60 -10.11
C CYS A 57 -4.68 2.06 -10.58
N PHE A 58 -3.82 2.90 -10.00
CA PHE A 58 -3.49 4.22 -10.51
C PHE A 58 -2.07 4.17 -11.02
N PHE A 59 -1.85 4.74 -12.19
CA PHE A 59 -0.51 4.89 -12.73
C PHE A 59 -0.30 6.32 -13.21
N GLY A 60 0.97 6.72 -13.22
CA GLY A 60 1.37 8.03 -13.70
C GLY A 60 2.46 7.91 -14.75
N GLU A 61 2.46 8.84 -15.69
CA GLU A 61 3.31 8.81 -16.87
C GLU A 61 4.05 10.11 -17.08
N ILE A 62 5.25 10.02 -17.65
CA ILE A 62 6.00 11.15 -18.18
C ILE A 62 6.33 10.81 -19.63
N ASN A 63 5.84 11.61 -20.58
CA ASN A 63 6.09 11.43 -22.02
C ASN A 63 5.82 9.99 -22.50
N GLY A 64 4.69 9.41 -22.09
CA GLY A 64 4.28 8.04 -22.45
C GLY A 64 5.01 6.91 -21.70
N THR A 65 5.98 7.24 -20.84
CA THR A 65 6.67 6.27 -19.99
C THR A 65 5.98 6.16 -18.63
N ILE A 66 5.63 4.95 -18.21
CA ILE A 66 5.08 4.71 -16.87
C ILE A 66 6.14 5.02 -15.83
N ALA A 67 5.85 5.97 -14.95
CA ALA A 67 6.77 6.45 -13.91
C ALA A 67 6.32 6.07 -12.49
N TYR A 68 5.01 5.91 -12.29
CA TYR A 68 4.38 5.65 -11.00
C TYR A 68 3.30 4.60 -11.14
N VAL A 69 3.17 3.73 -10.13
CA VAL A 69 2.05 2.79 -9.99
C VAL A 69 1.66 2.72 -8.51
N ALA A 70 0.37 2.65 -8.20
CA ALA A 70 -0.14 2.31 -6.88
C ALA A 70 -1.50 1.63 -6.97
N TRP A 71 -1.74 0.68 -6.08
CA TRP A 71 -2.96 -0.10 -6.04
C TRP A 71 -3.82 0.26 -4.84
N THR A 72 -5.13 0.13 -5.01
CA THR A 72 -6.12 0.27 -3.94
C THR A 72 -7.09 -0.91 -3.97
N ARG A 73 -7.28 -1.53 -2.81
CA ARG A 73 -8.23 -2.62 -2.56
C ARG A 73 -9.37 -2.13 -1.67
N PHE A 74 -10.54 -2.72 -1.84
CA PHE A 74 -11.78 -2.33 -1.12
C PHE A 74 -12.37 -3.44 -0.26
N THR A 75 -11.87 -4.67 -0.38
CA THR A 75 -12.42 -5.85 0.29
C THR A 75 -11.67 -6.21 1.56
N GLU A 76 -10.34 -6.23 1.51
CA GLU A 76 -9.49 -6.51 2.65
C GLU A 76 -8.18 -5.71 2.59
N ALA A 77 -7.56 -5.53 3.74
CA ALA A 77 -6.16 -5.18 3.81
C ALA A 77 -5.34 -6.40 4.20
N SER A 78 -4.45 -6.80 3.31
CA SER A 78 -3.62 -8.00 3.49
C SER A 78 -2.14 -7.67 3.46
N LEU A 79 -1.38 -8.34 4.32
CA LEU A 79 0.06 -8.53 4.16
C LEU A 79 0.32 -10.04 4.09
N PRO A 80 0.26 -10.64 2.88
CA PRO A 80 0.37 -12.09 2.71
C PRO A 80 1.66 -12.65 3.31
N GLY A 81 2.81 -11.97 3.10
CA GLY A 81 4.09 -12.35 3.68
C GLY A 81 4.15 -12.34 5.21
N ARG A 82 3.13 -11.80 5.88
CA ARG A 82 3.00 -11.75 7.34
C ARG A 82 1.76 -12.49 7.85
N ALA A 83 0.99 -13.15 6.98
CA ALA A 83 -0.27 -13.83 7.29
C ALA A 83 -1.29 -12.92 8.01
N LEU A 84 -1.33 -11.64 7.63
CA LEU A 84 -2.22 -10.64 8.20
C LEU A 84 -3.35 -10.31 7.23
N HIS A 85 -4.58 -10.34 7.74
CA HIS A 85 -5.79 -10.00 7.00
C HIS A 85 -6.72 -9.18 7.87
N ILE A 86 -7.28 -8.10 7.30
CA ILE A 86 -8.30 -7.27 7.93
C ILE A 86 -9.39 -6.98 6.89
N PRO A 87 -10.63 -7.47 7.08
CA PRO A 87 -11.74 -7.09 6.21
C PRO A 87 -11.99 -5.58 6.27
N LEU A 88 -12.16 -4.95 5.11
CA LEU A 88 -12.50 -3.54 4.99
C LEU A 88 -14.02 -3.36 5.08
N ARG A 89 -14.46 -2.33 5.79
CA ARG A 89 -15.86 -1.93 5.87
C ARG A 89 -16.21 -0.97 4.72
N SER A 90 -17.50 -0.73 4.53
CA SER A 90 -17.95 0.35 3.63
C SER A 90 -17.31 1.68 4.03
N GLY A 91 -16.81 2.40 3.03
CA GLY A 91 -16.07 3.66 3.23
C GLY A 91 -14.60 3.50 3.64
N GLU A 92 -14.08 2.26 3.74
CA GLU A 92 -12.66 1.97 3.95
C GLU A 92 -12.00 1.49 2.64
N ALA A 93 -10.73 1.84 2.45
CA ALA A 93 -9.90 1.36 1.36
C ALA A 93 -8.48 1.05 1.86
N TYR A 94 -7.75 0.22 1.13
CA TYR A 94 -6.37 -0.16 1.44
C TYR A 94 -5.46 0.10 0.26
N GLY A 95 -4.50 1.01 0.45
CA GLY A 95 -3.44 1.29 -0.51
C GLY A 95 -2.27 0.32 -0.36
N TYR A 96 -1.81 -0.26 -1.47
CA TYR A 96 -0.69 -1.18 -1.50
C TYR A 96 0.11 -1.06 -2.81
N ALA A 97 1.29 -1.70 -2.85
CA ALA A 97 2.16 -1.77 -4.02
C ALA A 97 2.42 -0.41 -4.71
N LEU A 98 2.64 0.64 -3.91
CA LEU A 98 3.08 1.93 -4.45
C LEU A 98 4.55 1.82 -4.88
N TYR A 99 4.80 2.12 -6.14
CA TYR A 99 6.14 2.10 -6.73
C TYR A 99 6.35 3.31 -7.65
N VAL A 100 7.56 3.85 -7.61
CA VAL A 100 8.06 4.86 -8.55
C VAL A 100 9.32 4.27 -9.18
N LEU A 101 9.39 4.24 -10.52
CA LEU A 101 10.58 3.72 -11.18
C LEU A 101 11.82 4.51 -10.76
N PRO A 102 12.97 3.86 -10.56
CA PRO A 102 14.17 4.49 -9.99
C PRO A 102 14.54 5.85 -10.60
N GLN A 103 14.50 5.97 -11.92
CA GLN A 103 14.85 7.16 -12.69
C GLN A 103 13.92 8.36 -12.46
N PHE A 104 12.71 8.13 -11.92
CA PHE A 104 11.71 9.17 -11.65
C PHE A 104 11.53 9.48 -10.15
N ARG A 105 12.35 8.88 -9.28
CA ARG A 105 12.29 9.10 -7.83
C ARG A 105 12.74 10.52 -7.46
N ALA A 106 12.33 10.97 -6.27
CA ALA A 106 12.65 12.29 -5.70
C ALA A 106 12.14 13.52 -6.50
N GLN A 107 11.24 13.31 -7.46
CA GLN A 107 10.61 14.36 -8.28
C GLN A 107 9.19 14.72 -7.83
N GLY A 108 8.76 14.26 -6.65
CA GLY A 108 7.42 14.58 -6.10
C GLY A 108 6.26 13.75 -6.68
N LEU A 109 6.51 12.86 -7.64
CA LEU A 109 5.47 12.07 -8.33
C LEU A 109 4.56 11.29 -7.38
N ALA A 110 5.14 10.60 -6.39
CA ALA A 110 4.35 9.80 -5.45
C ALA A 110 3.37 10.65 -4.62
N THR A 111 3.74 11.89 -4.30
CA THR A 111 2.84 12.81 -3.60
C THR A 111 1.74 13.29 -4.53
N ALA A 112 2.06 13.77 -5.73
CA ALA A 112 1.04 14.27 -6.66
C ALA A 112 0.06 13.17 -7.08
N ALA A 113 0.56 12.02 -7.51
CA ALA A 113 -0.29 10.89 -7.86
C ALA A 113 -1.09 10.36 -6.67
N GLY A 114 -0.50 10.39 -5.48
CA GLY A 114 -1.18 10.06 -4.24
C GLY A 114 -2.37 11.00 -3.95
N LEU A 115 -2.22 12.31 -4.20
CA LEU A 115 -3.30 13.29 -4.04
C LEU A 115 -4.45 13.03 -5.02
N GLU A 116 -4.16 12.80 -6.31
CA GLU A 116 -5.20 12.49 -7.30
C GLU A 116 -5.97 11.21 -6.93
N ARG A 117 -5.24 10.16 -6.53
CA ARG A 117 -5.85 8.92 -6.06
C ARG A 117 -6.75 9.16 -4.83
N LEU A 118 -6.31 9.96 -3.87
CA LEU A 118 -7.10 10.29 -2.67
C LEU A 118 -8.35 11.13 -3.01
N ARG A 119 -8.25 12.06 -3.97
CA ARG A 119 -9.42 12.83 -4.46
C ARG A 119 -10.43 11.91 -5.12
N TRP A 120 -9.97 10.99 -5.96
CA TRP A 120 -10.84 9.99 -6.59
C TRP A 120 -11.52 9.09 -5.54
N LEU A 121 -10.77 8.59 -4.55
CA LEU A 121 -11.33 7.81 -3.44
C LEU A 121 -12.40 8.60 -2.67
N ARG A 122 -12.14 9.87 -2.38
CA ARG A 122 -13.13 10.75 -1.75
C ARG A 122 -14.40 10.88 -2.59
N GLY A 123 -14.27 11.00 -3.91
CA GLY A 123 -15.40 11.03 -4.85
C GLY A 123 -16.28 9.76 -4.80
N LEU A 124 -15.70 8.61 -4.43
CA LEU A 124 -16.42 7.36 -4.20
C LEU A 124 -17.04 7.24 -2.80
N GLY A 125 -16.96 8.28 -1.97
CA GLY A 125 -17.44 8.25 -0.59
C GLY A 125 -16.51 7.51 0.38
N ILE A 126 -15.28 7.17 -0.03
CA ILE A 126 -14.28 6.58 0.87
C ILE A 126 -13.85 7.63 1.88
N ARG A 127 -13.95 7.26 3.16
CA ARG A 127 -13.65 8.12 4.31
C ARG A 127 -12.32 7.78 4.96
N ARG A 128 -11.83 6.55 4.80
CA ARG A 128 -10.60 6.06 5.42
C ARG A 128 -9.79 5.27 4.39
N ASN A 129 -8.55 5.69 4.13
CA ASN A 129 -7.61 4.89 3.36
C ASN A 129 -6.46 4.46 4.25
N TYR A 130 -6.25 3.15 4.34
CA TYR A 130 -5.23 2.53 5.15
C TYR A 130 -4.06 2.06 4.30
N GLY A 131 -2.92 1.81 4.93
CA GLY A 131 -1.74 1.31 4.26
C GLY A 131 -0.74 0.78 5.28
N TRP A 132 -0.09 -0.33 4.96
CA TRP A 132 1.01 -0.84 5.76
C TRP A 132 2.33 -0.34 5.18
N LEU A 133 3.16 0.26 6.03
CA LEU A 133 4.45 0.80 5.62
C LEU A 133 5.56 0.14 6.44
N ASN A 134 6.67 -0.15 5.78
CA ASN A 134 7.87 -0.56 6.49
C ASN A 134 8.42 0.66 7.25
N ALA A 135 8.54 0.55 8.58
CA ALA A 135 9.03 1.63 9.44
C ALA A 135 10.45 2.12 9.06
N ARG A 136 11.24 1.30 8.35
CA ARG A 136 12.58 1.67 7.87
C ARG A 136 12.57 2.39 6.52
N ASN A 137 11.43 2.44 5.82
CA ASN A 137 11.31 3.15 4.55
C ASN A 137 11.00 4.64 4.80
N GLY A 138 12.04 5.38 5.22
CA GLY A 138 11.93 6.82 5.49
C GLY A 138 11.33 7.65 4.33
N PRO A 139 11.71 7.40 3.06
CA PRO A 139 11.13 8.10 1.92
C PRO A 139 9.60 7.97 1.81
N ILE A 140 9.04 6.75 1.91
CA ILE A 140 7.58 6.59 1.81
C ILE A 140 6.86 7.20 3.01
N LEU A 141 7.43 7.13 4.21
CA LEU A 141 6.84 7.77 5.39
C LEU A 141 6.67 9.27 5.18
N LYS A 142 7.70 9.95 4.65
CA LYS A 142 7.63 11.39 4.31
C LYS A 142 6.54 11.69 3.29
N VAL A 143 6.39 10.85 2.27
CA VAL A 143 5.32 11.00 1.26
C VAL A 143 3.94 10.85 1.91
N GLN A 144 3.74 9.81 2.72
CA GLN A 144 2.46 9.51 3.34
C GLN A 144 2.06 10.58 4.36
N THR A 145 3.00 11.12 5.13
CA THR A 145 2.75 12.27 6.00
C THR A 145 2.29 13.50 5.19
N ARG A 146 2.92 13.80 4.04
CA ARG A 146 2.49 14.90 3.17
C ARG A 146 1.10 14.69 2.57
N LEU A 147 0.72 13.42 2.35
CA LEU A 147 -0.62 13.04 1.92
C LEU A 147 -1.66 13.07 3.05
N GLY A 148 -1.28 13.45 4.28
CA GLY A 148 -2.17 13.53 5.43
C GLY A 148 -2.40 12.21 6.17
N TYR A 149 -1.59 11.18 5.90
CA TYR A 149 -1.66 9.94 6.67
C TYR A 149 -1.06 10.17 8.05
N ARG A 150 -1.68 9.53 9.03
CA ARG A 150 -1.21 9.46 10.41
C ARG A 150 -0.87 8.02 10.79
N PHE A 151 0.08 7.89 11.69
CA PHE A 151 0.47 6.61 12.25
C PHE A 151 -0.52 6.19 13.34
N VAL A 152 -1.16 5.02 13.19
CA VAL A 152 -2.24 4.56 14.08
C VAL A 152 -1.94 3.23 14.77
N ALA A 153 -1.01 2.45 14.22
CA ALA A 153 -0.65 1.14 14.72
C ALA A 153 0.77 0.75 14.33
N ARG A 154 1.44 0.02 15.24
CA ARG A 154 2.71 -0.67 14.99
C ARG A 154 2.48 -2.16 14.98
N LEU A 155 3.06 -2.85 14.02
CA LEU A 155 3.09 -4.29 13.96
C LEU A 155 4.53 -4.78 13.98
N GLU A 156 4.85 -5.63 14.96
CA GLU A 156 6.13 -6.29 15.09
C GLU A 156 5.91 -7.79 15.01
N GLN A 157 6.70 -8.47 14.19
CA GLN A 157 6.55 -9.91 14.01
C GLN A 157 7.90 -10.57 14.19
N THR A 158 7.99 -11.42 15.20
CA THR A 158 9.13 -12.30 15.44
C THR A 158 8.87 -13.58 14.68
N THR A 159 9.77 -13.89 13.74
CA THR A 159 9.71 -15.12 12.95
C THR A 159 10.83 -16.05 13.37
N TRP A 160 10.52 -17.34 13.50
CA TRP A 160 11.54 -18.37 13.56
C TRP A 160 11.95 -18.79 12.16
N ARG A 161 13.22 -19.17 12.00
CA ARG A 161 13.76 -19.62 10.73
C ARG A 161 14.34 -21.03 10.89
N ILE A 162 13.50 -22.04 10.71
CA ILE A 162 13.94 -23.41 10.43
C ILE A 162 13.38 -23.82 9.08
N ARG A 163 14.24 -23.82 8.06
CA ARG A 163 13.96 -24.11 6.63
C ARG A 163 12.94 -23.16 5.95
N PHE A 164 11.95 -22.66 6.67
CA PHE A 164 10.98 -21.64 6.29
C PHE A 164 10.91 -20.55 7.36
N ARG A 165 10.40 -19.36 7.01
CA ARG A 165 10.06 -18.32 8.00
C ARG A 165 8.67 -18.60 8.54
N VAL A 166 8.57 -18.91 9.82
CA VAL A 166 7.29 -19.13 10.52
C VAL A 166 7.10 -18.01 11.54
N PRO A 167 5.99 -17.27 11.52
CA PRO A 167 5.73 -16.27 12.55
C PRO A 167 5.43 -16.97 13.89
N LEU A 168 6.21 -16.64 14.92
CA LEU A 168 6.01 -17.14 16.29
C LEU A 168 5.10 -16.20 17.07
N LEU A 169 5.43 -14.91 17.03
CA LEU A 169 4.81 -13.88 17.83
C LEU A 169 4.57 -12.66 16.97
N THR A 170 3.35 -12.17 16.96
CA THR A 170 2.97 -10.88 16.41
C THR A 170 2.52 -9.97 17.54
N VAL A 171 3.19 -8.83 17.71
CA VAL A 171 2.79 -7.79 18.66
C VAL A 171 2.15 -6.66 17.87
N VAL A 172 0.89 -6.38 18.18
CA VAL A 172 0.13 -5.28 17.60
C VAL A 172 -0.04 -4.21 18.66
N THR A 173 0.57 -3.05 18.44
CA THR A 173 0.46 -1.92 19.36
C THR A 173 -0.41 -0.85 18.71
N PHE A 174 -1.51 -0.47 19.35
CA PHE A 174 -2.44 0.54 18.85
C PHE A 174 -3.10 1.34 19.98
N ASN A 175 -3.60 2.54 19.67
CA ASN A 175 -4.42 3.31 20.61
C ASN A 175 -5.90 2.93 20.44
N PRO A 176 -6.53 2.27 21.42
CA PRO A 176 -7.95 1.89 21.31
C PRO A 176 -8.90 3.09 21.32
N ALA A 177 -8.45 4.26 21.78
CA ALA A 177 -9.23 5.49 21.71
C ALA A 177 -9.10 6.20 20.35
N ASP A 178 -8.19 5.76 19.47
CA ASP A 178 -8.09 6.32 18.12
C ASP A 178 -9.10 5.63 17.20
N PRO A 179 -10.08 6.36 16.61
CA PRO A 179 -11.07 5.79 15.71
C PRO A 179 -10.46 5.16 14.43
N LEU A 180 -9.24 5.54 14.04
CA LEU A 180 -8.51 4.86 12.96
C LEU A 180 -7.71 3.66 13.46
N GLY A 181 -7.31 3.67 14.74
CA GLY A 181 -6.65 2.55 15.41
C GLY A 181 -7.58 1.33 15.60
N GLU A 182 -8.90 1.54 15.57
CA GLU A 182 -9.91 0.47 15.60
C GLU A 182 -9.63 -0.63 14.57
N TRP A 183 -9.05 -0.27 13.41
CA TRP A 183 -8.65 -1.19 12.35
C TRP A 183 -7.69 -2.31 12.82
N CYS A 184 -6.97 -2.08 13.92
CA CYS A 184 -6.01 -3.03 14.52
C CYS A 184 -6.50 -3.68 15.83
N THR A 185 -7.79 -3.60 16.13
CA THR A 185 -8.39 -4.21 17.33
C THR A 185 -8.42 -5.74 17.27
N PRO A 186 -8.44 -6.41 18.44
CA PRO A 186 -8.79 -7.83 18.52
C PRO A 186 -10.13 -8.08 17.80
N GLY A 187 -10.18 -9.10 16.94
CA GLY A 187 -11.38 -9.46 16.17
C GLY A 187 -11.47 -8.80 14.78
N ARG A 188 -10.86 -7.63 14.56
CA ARG A 188 -10.69 -7.09 13.19
C ARG A 188 -9.42 -7.60 12.53
N LEU A 189 -8.31 -7.62 13.27
CA LEU A 189 -7.01 -8.09 12.77
C LEU A 189 -6.87 -9.59 13.00
N ALA A 190 -6.82 -10.34 11.89
CA ALA A 190 -6.56 -11.77 11.91
C ALA A 190 -5.11 -12.06 11.52
N CYS A 191 -4.35 -12.61 12.46
CA CYS A 191 -3.06 -13.26 12.20
C CYS A 191 -3.29 -14.76 12.09
N ARG A 192 -3.16 -15.34 10.89
CA ARG A 192 -3.47 -16.78 10.68
C ARG A 192 -2.39 -17.74 11.19
N ARG A 193 -1.29 -17.23 11.78
CA ARG A 193 -0.15 -18.03 12.27
C ARG A 193 0.53 -17.36 13.47
N GLY A 194 0.96 -18.19 14.43
CA GLY A 194 1.64 -17.76 15.64
C GLY A 194 0.71 -17.16 16.69
N VAL A 195 1.28 -16.73 17.81
CA VAL A 195 0.56 -16.04 18.89
C VAL A 195 0.46 -14.55 18.54
N THR A 196 -0.70 -13.94 18.78
CA THR A 196 -0.87 -12.49 18.63
C THR A 196 -1.15 -11.84 19.97
N ILE A 197 -0.35 -10.82 20.30
CA ILE A 197 -0.52 -10.02 21.51
C ILE A 197 -0.91 -8.61 21.10
N PHE A 198 -2.01 -8.12 21.64
CA PHE A 198 -2.45 -6.75 21.47
C PHE A 198 -2.00 -5.92 22.67
N ARG A 199 -1.34 -4.80 22.40
CA ARG A 199 -0.86 -3.86 23.42
C ARG A 199 -1.45 -2.49 23.18
N ARG A 200 -1.82 -1.81 24.26
CA ARG A 200 -2.17 -0.39 24.21
C ARG A 200 -0.90 0.41 23.94
N GLY A 201 -0.95 1.27 22.93
CA GLY A 201 0.08 2.26 22.64
C GLY A 201 -0.49 3.66 22.56
N SER A 202 0.34 4.65 22.83
CA SER A 202 0.08 6.04 22.49
C SER A 202 0.99 6.43 21.34
N PHE A 203 0.40 6.92 20.25
CA PHE A 203 1.14 7.48 19.13
C PHE A 203 0.73 8.95 19.05
N ARG A 204 1.72 9.84 19.09
CA ARG A 204 1.47 11.26 18.80
C ARG A 204 1.31 11.39 17.29
N GLY A 205 0.18 11.94 16.87
CA GLY A 205 -0.10 12.28 15.48
C GLY A 205 0.72 13.45 14.99
#